data_AF-A0A3D2MZ35-F1
#
_entry.id   AF-A0A3D2MZ35-F1
#
_cell.length_a   1.000
_cell.length_b   1.000
_cell.length_c   1.000
_cell.angle_alpha   90.00
_cell.angle_beta   90.00
_cell.angle_gamma   90.00
#
_symmetry.space_group_name_H-M   'P 1'
#
loop_
_entity.id
_entity.type
_entity.pdbx_description
1 polymer ?
#
loop_
_entity_poly.entity_id
_entity_poly.type
_entity_poly.pdbx_seq_one_letter_code
_entity_poly.pdbx_strand_id
1 'polypeptide(L)'
;NMMNPQTEPEAPYVTQCLAPTEGPVIAATDYIRAHTNQIREFIPRSFTVLGTDGFGRSDTRAQLREFFEVDRRYVVLAAMTALANEGSVSRDEVAKVMKDLGIDPTKPDPTSV
;
A
#
# COMPACT_ATOMS: atom_id res chain seq x y z
N ASN A 1 24.12 -5.72 12.44
CA ASN A 1 23.90 -7.14 12.07
C ASN A 1 25.02 -7.69 11.19
N MET A 2 25.18 -7.27 9.93
CA MET A 2 26.22 -7.83 9.01
C MET A 2 27.64 -7.89 9.58
N MET A 3 28.09 -6.80 10.23
CA MET A 3 29.45 -6.71 10.81
C MET A 3 29.58 -7.33 12.20
N ASN A 4 28.48 -7.80 12.81
CA ASN A 4 28.45 -8.37 14.15
C ASN A 4 27.70 -9.72 14.14
N PRO A 5 28.26 -10.76 13.48
CA PRO A 5 27.57 -12.03 13.29
C PRO A 5 27.42 -12.88 14.58
N GLN A 6 28.14 -12.54 15.64
CA GLN A 6 28.16 -13.28 16.91
C GLN A 6 27.22 -12.69 17.98
N THR A 7 26.60 -11.55 17.72
CA THR A 7 25.66 -10.89 18.66
C THR A 7 24.22 -11.10 18.21
N GLU A 8 23.27 -10.92 19.13
CA GLU A 8 21.86 -10.93 18.78
C GLU A 8 21.55 -9.85 17.73
N PRO A 9 20.83 -10.15 16.64
CA PRO A 9 20.48 -9.17 15.63
C PRO A 9 19.64 -8.02 16.20
N GLU A 10 20.03 -6.79 15.92
CA GLU A 10 19.22 -5.62 16.25
C GLU A 10 18.07 -5.49 15.24
N ALA A 11 16.86 -5.25 15.74
CA ALA A 11 15.69 -4.97 14.92
C ALA A 11 15.61 -3.47 14.58
N PRO A 12 15.38 -3.07 13.32
CA PRO A 12 15.08 -1.69 12.98
C PRO A 12 13.87 -1.16 13.76
N TYR A 13 13.85 0.14 14.07
CA TYR A 13 12.79 0.74 14.88
C TYR A 13 11.38 0.51 14.31
N VAL A 14 11.21 0.67 12.98
CA VAL A 14 9.92 0.40 12.33
C VAL A 14 9.47 -1.06 12.46
N THR A 15 10.43 -2.00 12.46
CA THR A 15 10.16 -3.41 12.71
C THR A 15 9.64 -3.61 14.13
N GLN A 16 10.26 -2.97 15.12
CA GLN A 16 9.82 -3.03 16.52
C GLN A 16 8.40 -2.48 16.69
N CYS A 17 8.07 -1.36 16.03
CA CYS A 17 6.73 -0.76 16.09
C CYS A 17 5.64 -1.64 15.46
N LEU A 18 5.96 -2.37 14.38
CA LEU A 18 4.99 -3.15 13.61
C LEU A 18 4.98 -4.66 13.94
N ALA A 19 5.98 -5.15 14.66
CA ALA A 19 6.02 -6.53 15.14
C ALA A 19 4.73 -6.93 15.91
N PRO A 20 4.20 -6.12 16.86
CA PRO A 20 3.04 -6.54 17.66
C PRO A 20 1.68 -6.40 16.96
N THR A 21 1.61 -5.88 15.73
CA THR A 21 0.33 -5.71 15.00
C THR A 21 -0.12 -7.02 14.34
N GLU A 22 -1.19 -7.00 13.55
CA GLU A 22 -1.65 -8.16 12.78
C GLU A 22 -2.06 -7.73 11.36
N GLY A 23 -2.06 -8.69 10.43
CA GLY A 23 -2.47 -8.48 9.04
C GLY A 23 -1.46 -7.72 8.16
N PRO A 24 -1.87 -7.37 6.93
CA PRO A 24 -1.05 -6.65 5.96
C PRO A 24 -0.87 -5.17 6.33
N VAL A 25 0.28 -4.60 5.97
CA VAL A 25 0.57 -3.17 6.15
C VAL A 25 0.31 -2.43 4.84
N ILE A 26 -0.56 -1.42 4.88
CA ILE A 26 -0.86 -0.55 3.74
C ILE A 26 -0.36 0.86 4.05
N ALA A 27 0.46 1.42 3.17
CA ALA A 27 0.90 2.81 3.26
C ALA A 27 0.45 3.60 2.04
N ALA A 28 -0.06 4.80 2.26
CA ALA A 28 -0.44 5.74 1.20
C ALA A 28 0.17 7.11 1.51
N THR A 29 0.84 7.71 0.53
CA THR A 29 1.48 9.02 0.66
C THR A 29 1.21 9.88 -0.56
N ASP A 30 1.23 11.21 -0.41
CA ASP A 30 1.15 12.17 -1.52
C ASP A 30 2.50 12.31 -2.28
N TYR A 31 3.30 11.25 -2.30
CA TYR A 31 4.55 11.09 -3.05
C TYR A 31 4.52 9.80 -3.86
N ILE A 32 5.41 9.67 -4.84
CA ILE A 32 5.60 8.44 -5.61
C ILE A 32 5.87 7.24 -4.69
N ARG A 33 5.47 6.04 -5.11
CA ARG A 33 5.63 4.79 -4.34
C ARG A 33 7.07 4.55 -3.88
N ALA A 34 8.06 4.96 -4.67
CA ALA A 34 9.48 4.84 -4.32
C ALA A 34 9.85 5.52 -2.99
N HIS A 35 9.21 6.64 -2.65
CA HIS A 35 9.44 7.37 -1.39
C HIS A 35 9.16 6.48 -0.18
N THR A 36 8.07 5.72 -0.19
CA THR A 36 7.68 4.88 0.94
C THR A 36 8.22 3.45 0.81
N ASN A 37 8.48 2.97 -0.41
CA ASN A 37 9.09 1.66 -0.64
C ASN A 37 10.51 1.53 -0.08
N GLN A 38 11.21 2.64 0.20
CA GLN A 38 12.57 2.60 0.76
C GLN A 38 12.70 1.84 2.09
N ILE A 39 11.61 1.70 2.86
CA ILE A 39 11.61 0.97 4.15
C ILE A 39 11.15 -0.49 4.02
N ARG A 40 10.85 -0.99 2.82
CA ARG A 40 10.22 -2.30 2.59
C ARG A 40 10.98 -3.46 3.23
N GLU A 41 12.30 -3.44 3.20
CA GLU A 41 13.16 -4.48 3.81
C GLU A 41 12.95 -4.60 5.32
N PHE A 42 12.52 -3.52 5.98
CA PHE A 42 12.36 -3.45 7.42
C PHE A 42 10.92 -3.67 7.89
N ILE A 43 9.96 -3.87 6.97
CA ILE A 43 8.56 -4.16 7.32
C ILE A 43 8.41 -5.67 7.58
N PRO A 44 8.02 -6.11 8.78
CA PRO A 44 7.98 -7.53 9.14
C PRO A 44 6.78 -8.31 8.54
N ARG A 45 6.03 -7.70 7.61
CA ARG A 45 4.72 -8.15 7.12
C ARG A 45 4.59 -7.89 5.63
N SER A 46 3.53 -8.40 5.02
CA SER A 46 3.17 -7.99 3.65
C SER A 46 2.97 -6.46 3.63
N PHE A 47 3.51 -5.82 2.58
CA PHE A 47 3.57 -4.37 2.51
C PHE A 47 3.12 -3.87 1.14
N THR A 48 2.01 -3.14 1.10
CA THR A 48 1.49 -2.51 -0.11
C THR A 48 1.63 -1.00 0.00
N VAL A 49 2.20 -0.38 -1.04
CA VAL A 49 2.44 1.07 -1.08
C VAL A 49 1.61 1.68 -2.20
N LEU A 50 0.80 2.66 -1.85
CA LEU A 50 0.08 3.56 -2.75
C LEU A 50 0.83 4.90 -2.80
N GLY A 51 0.93 5.48 -3.98
CA GLY A 51 1.67 6.70 -4.20
C GLY A 51 1.27 7.39 -5.49
N THR A 52 1.64 8.65 -5.60
CA THR A 52 1.24 9.54 -6.69
C THR A 52 2.25 9.52 -7.84
N ASP A 53 2.56 8.33 -8.35
CA ASP A 53 3.39 8.15 -9.54
C ASP A 53 2.70 8.75 -10.78
N GLY A 54 3.47 9.38 -11.67
CA GLY A 54 2.94 10.03 -12.87
C GLY A 54 3.01 11.56 -12.82
N PHE A 55 2.54 12.21 -13.88
CA PHE A 55 2.56 13.67 -13.98
C PHE A 55 1.36 14.30 -13.26
N GLY A 56 1.61 15.47 -12.64
CA GLY A 56 0.55 16.28 -12.04
C GLY A 56 -0.41 16.84 -13.08
N ARG A 57 -1.65 17.06 -12.67
CA ARG A 57 -2.68 17.75 -13.47
C ARG A 57 -3.49 18.71 -12.61
N SER A 58 -4.18 19.64 -13.26
CA SER A 58 -5.05 20.60 -12.57
C SER A 58 -6.41 19.96 -12.31
N ASP A 59 -6.77 19.79 -11.05
CA ASP A 59 -8.10 19.36 -10.61
C ASP A 59 -8.27 19.65 -9.10
N THR A 60 -9.43 19.33 -8.56
CA THR A 60 -9.69 19.32 -7.12
C THR A 60 -8.89 18.21 -6.42
N ARG A 61 -8.59 18.39 -5.13
CA ARG A 61 -7.87 17.38 -4.33
C ARG A 61 -8.56 16.02 -4.33
N ALA A 62 -9.90 15.98 -4.31
CA ALA A 62 -10.65 14.74 -4.33
C ALA A 62 -10.41 13.97 -5.63
N GLN A 63 -10.53 14.66 -6.77
CA GLN A 63 -10.30 14.07 -8.09
C GLN A 63 -8.84 13.66 -8.30
N LEU A 64 -7.87 14.44 -7.79
CA LEU A 64 -6.46 14.06 -7.87
C LEU A 64 -6.14 12.82 -7.03
N ARG A 65 -6.70 12.68 -5.83
CA ARG A 65 -6.46 11.49 -4.99
C ARG A 65 -7.13 10.23 -5.52
N GLU A 66 -8.27 10.37 -6.17
CA GLU A 66 -8.89 9.31 -6.96
C GLU A 66 -8.04 8.94 -8.18
N PHE A 67 -7.56 9.96 -8.89
CA PHE A 67 -6.71 9.78 -10.06
C PHE A 67 -5.40 9.07 -9.70
N PHE A 68 -4.71 9.48 -8.66
CA PHE A 68 -3.46 8.85 -8.22
C PHE A 68 -3.67 7.60 -7.35
N GLU A 69 -4.91 7.20 -7.09
CA GLU A 69 -5.21 5.94 -6.40
C GLU A 69 -4.72 5.91 -4.94
N VAL A 70 -4.73 7.07 -4.28
CA VAL A 70 -4.28 7.26 -2.89
C VAL A 70 -5.41 7.64 -1.93
N ASP A 71 -6.65 7.74 -2.40
CA ASP A 71 -7.79 8.01 -1.54
C ASP A 71 -8.20 6.79 -0.68
N ARG A 72 -9.16 7.00 0.23
CA ARG A 72 -9.65 5.98 1.15
C ARG A 72 -10.17 4.71 0.46
N ARG A 73 -10.71 4.81 -0.75
CA ARG A 73 -11.27 3.66 -1.49
C ARG A 73 -10.15 2.73 -1.91
N TYR A 74 -9.06 3.30 -2.43
CA TYR A 74 -7.89 2.53 -2.85
C TYR A 74 -7.13 1.94 -1.66
N VAL A 75 -7.07 2.64 -0.52
CA VAL A 75 -6.53 2.07 0.73
C VAL A 75 -7.33 0.82 1.15
N VAL A 76 -8.67 0.88 1.12
CA VAL A 76 -9.53 -0.27 1.43
C VAL A 76 -9.34 -1.40 0.42
N LEU A 77 -9.31 -1.09 -0.88
CA LEU A 77 -9.11 -2.10 -1.92
C LEU A 77 -7.73 -2.79 -1.78
N ALA A 78 -6.67 -2.03 -1.48
CA ALA A 78 -5.34 -2.56 -1.24
C ALA A 78 -5.30 -3.48 -0.02
N ALA A 79 -5.97 -3.10 1.08
CA ALA A 79 -6.09 -3.93 2.28
C ALA A 79 -6.83 -5.24 1.99
N MET A 80 -8.00 -5.17 1.34
CA MET A 80 -8.80 -6.35 0.98
C MET A 80 -8.04 -7.29 0.04
N THR A 81 -7.33 -6.72 -0.93
CA THR A 81 -6.50 -7.50 -1.88
C THR A 81 -5.35 -8.20 -1.17
N ALA A 82 -4.68 -7.52 -0.22
CA ALA A 82 -3.60 -8.10 0.56
C ALA A 82 -4.11 -9.21 1.49
N LEU A 83 -5.24 -9.01 2.17
CA LEU A 83 -5.91 -10.05 2.97
C LEU A 83 -6.30 -11.26 2.11
N ALA A 84 -6.75 -11.04 0.87
CA ALA A 84 -7.08 -12.14 -0.04
C ALA A 84 -5.83 -12.91 -0.49
N ASN A 85 -4.69 -12.24 -0.67
CA ASN A 85 -3.42 -12.89 -0.97
C ASN A 85 -2.93 -13.76 0.19
N GLU A 86 -3.26 -13.38 1.43
CA GLU A 86 -2.97 -14.15 2.65
C GLU A 86 -3.99 -15.28 2.91
N GLY A 87 -5.07 -15.35 2.12
CA GLY A 87 -6.15 -16.34 2.28
C GLY A 87 -7.17 -16.01 3.37
N SER A 88 -7.09 -14.82 3.96
CA SER A 88 -7.98 -14.38 5.05
C SER A 88 -9.37 -13.96 4.57
N VAL A 89 -9.51 -13.56 3.30
CA VAL A 89 -10.80 -13.22 2.65
C VAL A 89 -10.83 -13.78 1.23
N SER A 90 -12.02 -13.95 0.67
CA SER A 90 -12.20 -14.43 -0.71
C SER A 90 -11.97 -13.33 -1.75
N ARG A 91 -11.61 -13.72 -2.98
CA ARG A 91 -11.54 -12.78 -4.11
C ARG A 91 -12.89 -12.18 -4.47
N ASP A 92 -13.98 -12.91 -4.23
CA ASP A 92 -15.34 -12.43 -4.46
C ASP A 92 -15.69 -11.26 -3.53
N GLU A 93 -15.24 -11.31 -2.27
CA GLU A 93 -15.37 -10.18 -1.34
C GLU A 93 -14.59 -8.96 -1.81
N VAL A 94 -13.38 -9.14 -2.37
CA VAL A 94 -12.61 -8.03 -2.96
C VAL A 94 -13.36 -7.40 -4.13
N ALA A 95 -13.90 -8.23 -5.04
CA ALA A 95 -14.67 -7.76 -6.19
C ALA A 95 -15.95 -7.00 -5.76
N LYS A 96 -16.62 -7.48 -4.72
CA LYS A 96 -17.77 -6.80 -4.12
C LYS A 96 -17.37 -5.42 -3.56
N VAL A 97 -16.30 -5.36 -2.77
CA VAL A 97 -15.80 -4.09 -2.21
C VAL A 97 -15.40 -3.10 -3.30
N MET A 98 -14.73 -3.56 -4.36
CA MET A 98 -14.35 -2.72 -5.50
C MET A 98 -15.59 -2.08 -6.14
N LYS A 99 -16.67 -2.87 -6.32
CA LYS A 99 -17.95 -2.40 -6.84
C LYS A 99 -18.65 -1.42 -5.89
N ASP A 100 -18.72 -1.75 -4.60
CA ASP A 100 -19.37 -0.92 -3.58
C ASP A 100 -18.69 0.45 -3.41
N LEU A 101 -17.38 0.51 -3.66
CA LEU A 101 -16.59 1.74 -3.64
C LEU A 101 -16.60 2.51 -4.97
N GLY A 102 -17.19 1.94 -6.03
CA GLY A 102 -17.24 2.55 -7.35
C GLY A 102 -15.87 2.73 -8.00
N ILE A 103 -14.94 1.79 -7.80
CA ILE A 103 -13.61 1.82 -8.42
C ILE A 103 -13.72 1.25 -9.84
N ASP A 104 -13.26 2.02 -10.83
CA ASP A 104 -13.21 1.60 -12.23
C ASP A 104 -11.90 0.83 -12.52
N PRO A 105 -11.96 -0.49 -12.79
CA PRO A 105 -10.77 -1.29 -13.08
C PRO A 105 -10.19 -1.03 -14.48
N THR A 106 -10.91 -0.31 -15.34
CA THR A 106 -10.49 0.00 -16.73
C THR A 106 -9.84 1.37 -16.86
N LYS A 107 -9.79 2.13 -15.77
CA LYS A 107 -9.11 3.43 -15.71
C LYS A 107 -7.62 3.25 -16.06
N PRO A 108 -7.04 4.16 -16.89
CA PRO A 108 -5.62 4.12 -17.19
C PRO A 108 -4.73 4.28 -15.96
N ASP A 109 -3.57 3.64 -15.96
CA ASP A 109 -2.54 3.85 -14.94
C ASP A 109 -2.09 5.32 -14.96
N PRO A 110 -1.98 6.00 -13.80
CA PRO A 110 -1.56 7.40 -13.71
C PRO A 110 -0.21 7.72 -14.38
N THR A 111 0.65 6.72 -14.59
CA THR A 111 1.95 6.85 -15.26
C THR A 111 1.88 6.77 -16.79
N SER A 112 0.72 6.39 -17.34
CA SER A 112 0.52 6.13 -18.78
C SER A 112 -0.21 7.25 -19.51
N VAL A 113 -0.64 8.29 -18.80
CA VAL A 113 -1.45 9.41 -19.31
C VAL A 113 -0.80 10.76 -19.12
#